data_AF-A0A3P7LSJ9-F1
#
_entry.id   AF-A0A3P7LSJ9-F1
#
_cell.length_a   1.000
_cell.length_b   1.000
_cell.length_c   1.000
_cell.angle_alpha   90.00
_cell.angle_beta   90.00
_cell.angle_gamma   90.00
#
_symmetry.space_group_name_H-M   'P 1'
#
loop_
_entity.id
_entity.type
_entity.pdbx_description
1 polymer ?
#
loop_
_entity_poly.entity_id
_entity_poly.type
_entity_poly.pdbx_seq_one_letter_code
_entity_poly.pdbx_strand_id
1 'polypeptide(L)'
;MVNSSVLRYGGINMTVLSLINFNSAAMKNYLSELHPRAREPIYLPTNLTYEAALMIDGLHALVEVLKLLNDPLSTEADKLGNENARNSLTTAYKSSLSAPCMPNFVPPFTATSLVTKMRQTSFIGLTGNISFSENGFREGYEFEVWGTKMKQSFDKVSSFITF
;
A
#
# COMPACT_ATOMS: atom_id res chain seq x y z
N MET A 1 6.12 21.85 -44.93
CA MET A 1 4.92 22.06 -44.10
C MET A 1 5.22 21.54 -42.69
N VAL A 2 5.20 22.41 -41.69
CA VAL A 2 5.35 22.01 -40.28
C VAL A 2 3.98 21.52 -39.79
N ASN A 3 3.92 20.29 -39.29
CA ASN A 3 2.68 19.68 -38.82
C ASN A 3 2.11 20.48 -37.63
N SER A 4 0.91 21.05 -37.78
CA SER A 4 0.27 21.97 -36.83
C SER A 4 -0.01 21.35 -35.44
N SER A 5 -0.05 20.02 -35.35
CA SER A 5 -0.17 19.31 -34.06
C SER A 5 1.10 19.42 -33.20
N VAL A 6 2.29 19.54 -33.81
CA VAL A 6 3.59 19.68 -33.11
C VAL A 6 3.71 21.04 -32.43
N LEU A 7 3.11 22.08 -33.02
CA LEU A 7 3.09 23.43 -32.46
C LEU A 7 2.08 23.58 -31.31
N ARG A 8 1.05 22.73 -31.25
CA ARG A 8 -0.07 22.85 -30.29
C ARG A 8 0.18 22.14 -28.95
N TYR A 9 0.96 21.06 -28.95
CA TYR A 9 1.22 20.24 -27.75
C TYR A 9 2.70 20.15 -27.36
N GLY A 10 3.60 20.77 -28.12
CA GLY A 10 5.05 20.71 -27.89
C GLY A 10 5.65 19.36 -28.33
N GLY A 11 6.89 19.41 -28.81
CA GLY A 11 7.67 18.21 -29.18
C GLY A 11 8.73 17.93 -28.11
N ILE A 12 8.32 17.55 -26.91
CA ILE A 12 9.25 17.28 -25.80
C ILE A 12 9.22 15.79 -25.48
N ASN A 13 10.39 15.19 -25.34
CA ASN A 13 10.50 13.84 -24.81
C ASN A 13 10.25 13.89 -23.30
N MET A 14 9.30 13.11 -22.81
CA MET A 14 8.97 13.02 -21.39
C MET A 14 9.12 11.57 -20.93
N THR A 15 9.63 11.38 -19.72
CA THR A 15 9.74 10.08 -19.05
C THR A 15 9.19 10.23 -17.64
N VAL A 16 8.36 9.28 -17.21
CA VAL A 16 7.71 9.26 -15.90
C VAL A 16 7.84 7.88 -15.30
N LEU A 17 7.98 7.82 -13.98
CA LEU A 17 7.93 6.58 -13.21
C LEU A 17 6.52 6.41 -12.67
N SER A 18 5.92 5.24 -12.91
CA SER A 18 4.65 4.84 -12.30
C SER A 18 4.90 3.66 -11.38
N LEU A 19 4.54 3.80 -10.11
CA LEU A 19 4.47 2.69 -9.17
C LEU A 19 3.17 1.88 -9.34
N ILE A 20 2.13 2.52 -9.88
CA ILE A 20 0.85 1.85 -10.16
C ILE A 20 1.00 1.07 -11.47
N ASN A 21 0.67 -0.22 -11.43
CA ASN A 21 0.52 -1.03 -12.63
C ASN A 21 -0.96 -1.01 -13.06
N PHE A 22 -1.26 -0.15 -14.04
CA PHE A 22 -2.62 0.05 -14.55
C PHE A 22 -3.21 -1.19 -15.25
N ASN A 23 -2.37 -2.13 -15.66
CA ASN A 23 -2.79 -3.35 -16.37
C ASN A 23 -2.91 -4.58 -15.44
N SER A 24 -2.59 -4.42 -14.15
CA SER A 24 -2.60 -5.50 -13.17
C SER A 24 -4.00 -6.05 -12.90
N ALA A 25 -4.07 -7.31 -12.47
CA ALA A 25 -5.34 -7.91 -12.03
C ALA A 25 -5.92 -7.15 -10.81
N ALA A 26 -5.07 -6.70 -9.89
CA ALA A 26 -5.47 -5.89 -8.74
C ALA A 26 -6.16 -4.58 -9.18
N MET A 27 -5.61 -3.87 -10.17
CA MET A 27 -6.24 -2.67 -10.72
C MET A 27 -7.57 -2.97 -11.42
N LYS A 28 -7.64 -4.06 -12.19
CA LYS A 28 -8.89 -4.48 -12.85
C LYS A 28 -9.98 -4.80 -11.82
N ASN A 29 -9.63 -5.48 -10.73
CA ASN A 29 -10.55 -5.78 -9.64
C ASN A 29 -10.98 -4.51 -8.90
N TYR A 30 -10.05 -3.60 -8.61
CA TYR A 30 -10.37 -2.31 -8.00
C TYR A 30 -11.38 -1.51 -8.84
N LEU A 31 -11.15 -1.44 -10.15
CA LEU A 31 -12.06 -0.75 -11.06
C LEU A 31 -13.43 -1.44 -11.13
N SER A 32 -13.50 -2.77 -11.16
CA SER A 32 -14.76 -3.52 -11.25
C SER A 32 -15.58 -3.50 -9.96
N GLU A 33 -14.93 -3.52 -8.79
CA GLU A 33 -15.59 -3.51 -7.48
C GLU A 33 -16.07 -2.12 -7.05
N LEU A 34 -15.50 -1.04 -7.60
CA LEU A 34 -15.98 0.34 -7.40
C LEU A 34 -17.14 0.74 -8.32
N HIS A 35 -17.37 0.01 -9.41
CA HIS A 35 -18.47 0.27 -10.35
C HIS A 35 -19.89 0.26 -9.75
N PRO A 36 -20.21 -0.35 -8.58
CA PRO A 36 -21.52 -0.18 -7.94
C PRO A 36 -21.80 1.23 -7.40
N ARG A 37 -20.75 2.04 -7.10
CA ARG A 37 -20.88 3.41 -6.56
C ARG A 37 -20.75 4.51 -7.62
N ALA A 38 -20.30 4.18 -8.83
CA ALA A 38 -20.12 5.13 -9.94
C ALA A 38 -21.41 5.35 -10.76
N ARG A 39 -22.58 5.42 -10.10
CA ARG A 39 -23.89 5.58 -10.77
C ARG A 39 -24.18 6.99 -11.29
N GLU A 40 -23.23 7.93 -11.24
CA GLU A 40 -23.39 9.23 -11.91
C GLU A 40 -22.46 9.33 -13.14
N PRO A 41 -22.96 9.80 -14.29
CA PRO A 41 -22.15 10.01 -15.50
C PRO A 41 -21.37 11.32 -15.39
N ILE A 42 -20.56 11.46 -14.34
CA ILE A 42 -19.71 12.62 -14.10
C ILE A 42 -18.29 12.09 -13.96
N TYR A 43 -17.49 12.25 -15.01
CA TYR A 43 -16.03 12.12 -15.02
C TYR A 43 -15.47 11.08 -14.03
N LEU A 44 -15.37 9.82 -14.47
CA LEU A 44 -14.62 8.77 -13.76
C LEU A 44 -13.32 9.37 -13.20
N PRO A 45 -12.98 9.14 -11.91
CA PRO A 45 -11.64 9.45 -11.43
C PRO A 45 -10.70 8.44 -12.09
N THR A 46 -10.29 8.76 -13.31
CA THR A 46 -9.20 8.10 -14.05
C THR A 46 -7.85 8.35 -13.37
N ASN A 47 -7.82 9.20 -12.34
CA ASN A 47 -6.62 9.58 -11.61
C ASN A 47 -6.65 9.01 -10.19
N LEU A 48 -6.58 7.69 -10.05
CA LEU A 48 -6.09 7.11 -8.79
C LEU A 48 -4.65 7.59 -8.61
N THR A 49 -4.39 8.43 -7.61
CA THR A 49 -3.04 8.89 -7.33
C THR A 49 -2.22 7.79 -6.68
N TYR A 50 -0.89 7.88 -6.77
CA TYR A 50 -0.01 6.89 -6.15
C TYR A 50 -0.17 6.86 -4.62
N GLU A 51 -0.44 8.01 -3.97
CA GLU A 51 -0.70 8.07 -2.54
C GLU A 51 -1.99 7.35 -2.16
N ALA A 52 -3.05 7.51 -2.95
CA ALA A 52 -4.30 6.81 -2.72
C ALA A 52 -4.15 5.30 -2.92
N ALA A 53 -3.41 4.87 -3.94
CA ALA A 53 -3.09 3.46 -4.15
C ALA A 53 -2.28 2.89 -2.97
N LEU A 54 -1.27 3.62 -2.49
CA LEU A 54 -0.50 3.23 -1.30
C LEU A 54 -1.35 3.17 -0.03
N MET A 55 -2.34 4.05 0.13
CA MET A 55 -3.25 4.03 1.26
C MET A 55 -4.14 2.78 1.23
N ILE A 56 -4.65 2.41 0.05
CA ILE A 56 -5.46 1.18 -0.13
C ILE A 56 -4.61 -0.05 0.18
N ASP A 57 -3.41 -0.14 -0.42
CA ASP A 57 -2.48 -1.24 -0.16
C ASP A 57 -2.06 -1.29 1.32
N GLY A 58 -1.86 -0.13 1.97
CA GLY A 58 -1.52 -0.04 3.39
C GLY A 58 -2.65 -0.53 4.30
N LEU A 59 -3.90 -0.25 3.96
CA LEU A 59 -5.06 -0.80 4.68
C LEU A 59 -5.16 -2.32 4.49
N HIS A 60 -4.89 -2.83 3.28
CA HIS A 60 -4.85 -4.26 3.03
C HIS A 60 -3.72 -4.92 3.84
N ALA A 61 -2.53 -4.34 3.86
CA ALA A 61 -1.42 -4.82 4.67
C ALA A 61 -1.78 -4.88 6.16
N LEU A 62 -2.46 -3.86 6.70
CA LEU A 62 -2.95 -3.88 8.08
C LEU A 62 -3.92 -5.04 8.33
N VAL A 63 -4.85 -5.29 7.39
CA VAL A 63 -5.79 -6.42 7.49
C VAL A 63 -5.05 -7.76 7.48
N GLU A 64 -4.06 -7.95 6.61
CA GLU A 64 -3.25 -9.18 6.58
C GLU A 64 -2.47 -9.38 7.88
N VAL A 65 -1.88 -8.32 8.42
CA VAL A 65 -1.20 -8.36 9.73
C VAL A 65 -2.15 -8.80 10.85
N LEU A 66 -3.36 -8.23 10.88
CA LEU A 66 -4.37 -8.60 11.88
C LEU A 66 -4.83 -10.05 11.73
N LYS A 67 -4.92 -10.58 10.50
CA LYS A 67 -5.20 -12.01 10.26
C LYS A 67 -4.07 -12.89 10.79
N LEU A 68 -2.82 -12.53 10.51
CA LEU A 68 -1.63 -13.27 10.99
C LEU A 68 -1.47 -13.23 12.52
N LEU A 69 -1.93 -12.16 13.17
CA LEU A 69 -1.98 -12.07 14.64
C LEU A 69 -3.08 -12.96 15.23
N ASN A 70 -4.16 -13.19 14.50
CA ASN A 70 -5.28 -14.03 14.93
C ASN A 70 -5.21 -15.46 14.36
N ASP A 71 -4.08 -15.84 13.75
CA ASP A 71 -3.92 -17.15 13.12
C ASP A 71 -4.12 -18.26 14.16
N PRO A 72 -5.06 -19.21 13.97
CA PRO A 72 -5.28 -20.31 14.90
C PRO A 72 -4.05 -21.20 15.10
N LEU A 73 -3.12 -21.22 14.12
CA LEU A 73 -1.85 -21.95 14.16
C LEU A 73 -0.73 -21.20 14.90
N SER A 74 -0.99 -19.99 15.40
CA SER A 74 -0.05 -19.30 16.29
C SER A 74 0.23 -20.13 17.54
N THR A 75 1.47 -20.06 18.04
CA THR A 75 1.86 -20.86 19.21
C THR A 75 1.06 -20.41 20.43
N GLU A 76 0.76 -21.33 21.35
CA GLU A 76 0.07 -21.00 22.60
C GLU A 76 0.84 -19.96 23.43
N ALA A 77 2.17 -19.93 23.31
CA ALA A 77 3.03 -18.91 23.92
C ALA A 77 2.78 -17.50 23.33
N ASP A 78 2.61 -17.39 22.01
CA ASP A 78 2.31 -16.12 21.34
C ASP A 78 0.93 -15.59 21.72
N LYS A 79 -0.07 -16.48 21.81
CA LYS A 79 -1.44 -16.14 22.23
C LYS A 79 -1.47 -15.61 23.66
N LEU A 80 -0.87 -16.37 24.59
CA LEU A 80 -0.78 -15.98 26.00
C LEU A 80 -0.01 -14.68 26.20
N GLY A 81 1.10 -14.49 25.47
CA GLY A 81 1.88 -13.25 25.49
C GLY A 81 1.06 -12.04 25.02
N ASN A 82 0.33 -12.19 23.91
CA ASN A 82 -0.51 -11.13 23.36
C ASN A 82 -1.70 -10.78 24.28
N GLU A 83 -2.36 -11.79 24.87
CA GLU A 83 -3.45 -11.57 25.83
C GLU A 83 -2.96 -10.87 27.09
N ASN A 84 -1.82 -11.29 27.65
CA ASN A 84 -1.22 -10.66 28.82
C ASN A 84 -0.84 -9.20 28.55
N ALA A 85 -0.27 -8.90 27.38
CA ALA A 85 0.04 -7.54 26.97
C ALA A 85 -1.22 -6.67 26.86
N ARG A 86 -2.30 -7.18 26.21
CA ARG A 86 -3.59 -6.47 26.08
C ARG A 86 -4.24 -6.22 27.44
N ASN A 87 -4.26 -7.21 28.32
CA ASN A 87 -4.85 -7.09 29.66
C ASN A 87 -4.06 -6.11 30.53
N SER A 88 -2.73 -6.12 30.43
CA SER A 88 -1.86 -5.18 31.14
C SER A 88 -2.09 -3.75 30.68
N LEU A 89 -2.16 -3.52 29.35
CA LEU A 89 -2.45 -2.21 28.77
C LEU A 89 -3.83 -1.69 29.20
N THR A 90 -4.85 -2.55 29.12
CA THR A 90 -6.23 -2.22 29.51
C THR A 90 -6.32 -1.88 30.99
N THR A 91 -5.63 -2.63 31.85
CA THR A 91 -5.61 -2.38 33.29
C THR A 91 -4.91 -1.08 33.61
N ALA A 92 -3.78 -0.81 32.99
CA ALA A 92 -2.98 0.38 33.27
C ALA A 92 -3.64 1.69 32.80
N TYR A 93 -4.51 1.62 31.79
CA TYR A 93 -5.23 2.77 31.24
C TYR A 93 -6.74 2.75 31.51
N LYS A 94 -7.21 1.86 32.39
CA LYS A 94 -8.65 1.68 32.70
C LYS A 94 -9.32 2.97 33.18
N SER A 95 -8.58 3.85 33.84
CA SER A 95 -9.05 5.12 34.40
C SER A 95 -8.73 6.35 33.54
N SER A 96 -8.06 6.16 32.40
CA SER A 96 -7.69 7.24 31.48
C SER A 96 -8.53 7.19 30.20
N LEU A 97 -8.98 8.35 29.71
CA LEU A 97 -9.64 8.47 28.41
C LEU A 97 -8.69 8.15 27.23
N SER A 98 -7.37 8.14 27.47
CA SER A 98 -6.34 7.88 26.47
C SER A 98 -5.04 7.40 27.13
N ALA A 99 -4.32 6.50 26.47
CA ALA A 99 -2.94 6.18 26.84
C ALA A 99 -2.01 7.38 26.56
N PRO A 100 -1.20 7.85 27.52
CA PRO A 100 -0.26 8.94 27.32
C PRO A 100 0.91 8.49 26.44
N CYS A 101 1.43 9.40 25.60
CA CYS A 101 2.63 9.13 24.79
C CYS A 101 3.90 8.93 25.62
N MET A 102 3.93 9.46 26.85
CA MET A 102 5.02 9.31 27.81
C MET A 102 4.48 8.70 29.10
N PRO A 103 4.29 7.37 29.16
CA PRO A 103 3.85 6.71 30.37
C PRO A 103 4.99 6.61 31.38
N ASN A 104 4.66 6.64 32.67
CA ASN A 104 5.63 6.48 33.76
C ASN A 104 6.16 5.03 33.91
N PHE A 105 5.69 4.11 33.07
CA PHE A 105 6.10 2.73 32.98
C PHE A 105 6.03 2.28 31.51
N VAL A 106 6.83 1.31 31.11
CA VAL A 106 6.76 0.74 29.75
C VAL A 106 5.69 -0.35 29.76
N PRO A 107 4.52 -0.15 29.11
CA PRO A 107 3.53 -1.22 29.03
C PRO A 107 4.11 -2.39 28.22
N PRO A 108 3.84 -3.64 28.61
CA PRO A 108 4.11 -4.76 27.72
C PRO A 108 3.25 -4.58 26.47
N PHE A 109 3.91 -4.28 25.36
CA PHE A 109 3.27 -3.90 24.11
C PHE A 109 3.51 -4.96 23.06
N THR A 110 2.49 -5.30 22.29
CA THR A 110 2.57 -6.29 21.21
C THR A 110 3.27 -5.75 19.96
N ALA A 111 3.94 -4.58 20.02
CA ALA A 111 4.66 -4.00 18.89
C ALA A 111 5.61 -4.99 18.23
N THR A 112 6.37 -5.75 19.01
CA THR A 112 7.34 -6.71 18.46
C THR A 112 6.64 -7.82 17.68
N SER A 113 5.55 -8.38 18.20
CA SER A 113 4.70 -9.32 17.49
C SER A 113 4.10 -8.71 16.22
N LEU A 114 3.59 -7.48 16.31
CA LEU A 114 2.96 -6.77 15.20
C LEU A 114 3.95 -6.45 14.07
N VAL A 115 5.12 -5.93 14.42
CA VAL A 115 6.23 -5.69 13.47
C VAL A 115 6.71 -6.99 12.84
N THR A 116 6.78 -8.07 13.62
CA THR A 116 7.13 -9.40 13.08
C THR A 116 6.09 -9.89 12.07
N LYS A 117 4.79 -9.71 12.36
CA LYS A 117 3.71 -10.04 11.41
C LYS A 117 3.67 -9.12 10.19
N MET A 118 4.02 -7.84 10.33
CA MET A 118 4.22 -6.93 9.21
C MET A 118 5.27 -7.45 8.24
N ARG A 119 6.41 -7.95 8.73
CA ARG A 119 7.46 -8.56 7.89
C ARG A 119 7.02 -9.85 7.19
N GLN A 120 6.06 -10.57 7.77
CA GLN A 120 5.48 -11.79 7.17
C GLN A 120 4.42 -11.48 6.11
N THR A 121 4.01 -10.22 5.98
CA THR A 121 2.98 -9.81 5.01
C THR A 121 3.55 -9.81 3.60
N SER A 122 2.92 -10.56 2.71
CA SER A 122 3.27 -10.62 1.29
C SER A 122 2.01 -10.80 0.44
N PHE A 123 1.73 -9.84 -0.44
CA PHE A 123 0.58 -9.90 -1.35
C PHE A 123 0.78 -8.98 -2.57
N ILE A 124 -0.05 -9.16 -3.60
CA ILE A 124 -0.05 -8.29 -4.78
C ILE A 124 -1.15 -7.23 -4.62
N GLY A 125 -0.74 -5.97 -4.49
CA GLY A 125 -1.62 -4.80 -4.39
C GLY A 125 -1.69 -3.98 -5.68
N LEU A 126 -2.28 -2.78 -5.59
CA LEU A 126 -2.40 -1.82 -6.68
C LEU A 126 -1.04 -1.27 -7.14
N THR A 127 -0.09 -1.21 -6.20
CA THR A 127 1.27 -0.74 -6.45
C THR A 127 2.25 -1.88 -6.74
N GLY A 128 1.77 -3.10 -7.02
CA GLY A 128 2.59 -4.28 -7.27
C GLY A 128 2.80 -5.15 -6.03
N ASN A 129 3.94 -5.85 -5.95
CA ASN A 129 4.23 -6.73 -4.82
C ASN A 129 4.45 -5.92 -3.52
N ILE A 130 3.73 -6.27 -2.47
CA ILE A 130 3.79 -5.65 -1.14
C ILE A 130 4.47 -6.63 -0.19
N SER A 131 5.73 -6.37 0.12
CA SER A 131 6.51 -7.07 1.14
C SER A 131 7.45 -6.08 1.83
N PHE A 132 7.83 -6.38 3.07
CA PHE A 132 8.60 -5.46 3.92
C PHE A 132 9.89 -6.12 4.45
N SER A 133 10.99 -5.39 4.31
CA SER A 133 12.30 -5.70 4.90
C SER A 133 12.26 -5.73 6.44
N GLU A 134 13.35 -6.18 7.04
CA GLU A 134 13.53 -6.08 8.49
C GLU A 134 13.40 -4.63 9.01
N ASN A 135 13.81 -3.64 8.22
CA ASN A 135 13.74 -2.23 8.58
C ASN A 135 12.38 -1.58 8.28
N GLY A 136 11.41 -2.34 7.74
CA GLY A 136 10.09 -1.83 7.38
C GLY A 136 10.05 -1.09 6.04
N PHE A 137 11.16 -1.05 5.29
CA PHE A 137 11.15 -0.62 3.89
C PHE A 137 10.48 -1.66 3.02
N ARG A 138 9.83 -1.20 1.94
CA ARG A 138 9.27 -2.08 0.93
C ARG A 138 10.40 -2.78 0.15
N GLU A 139 10.23 -4.07 -0.13
CA GLU A 139 11.16 -4.88 -0.93
C GLU A 139 10.46 -5.46 -2.15
N GLY A 140 11.24 -5.77 -3.21
CA GLY A 140 10.73 -6.49 -4.38
C GLY A 140 9.62 -5.76 -5.14
N TYR A 141 9.60 -4.42 -5.14
CA TYR A 141 8.61 -3.63 -5.86
C TYR A 141 9.11 -3.22 -7.26
N GLU A 142 8.16 -2.97 -8.16
CA GLU A 142 8.42 -2.66 -9.57
C GLU A 142 7.91 -1.27 -9.90
N PHE A 143 8.72 -0.48 -10.60
CA PHE A 143 8.28 0.74 -11.26
C PHE A 143 8.13 0.50 -12.76
N GLU A 144 7.03 0.94 -13.32
CA GLU A 144 6.89 1.07 -14.77
C GLU A 144 7.49 2.40 -15.23
N VAL A 145 8.34 2.33 -16.25
CA VAL A 145 8.87 3.52 -16.92
C VAL A 145 7.98 3.80 -18.11
N TRP A 146 7.32 4.94 -18.08
CA TRP A 146 6.47 5.42 -19.16
C TRP A 146 7.13 6.59 -19.86
N GLY A 147 6.87 6.73 -21.15
CA GLY A 147 7.43 7.85 -21.90
C GLY A 147 6.67 8.16 -23.16
N THR A 148 6.93 9.37 -23.66
CA THR A 148 6.50 9.80 -24.98
C THR A 148 7.70 10.37 -25.73
N LYS A 149 7.76 10.08 -27.02
CA LYS A 149 8.68 10.70 -27.97
C LYS A 149 7.90 11.65 -28.86
N MET A 150 8.61 12.56 -29.54
CA MET A 150 7.98 13.45 -30.53
C MET A 150 7.04 12.68 -31.47
N LYS A 151 5.79 13.13 -31.55
CA LYS A 151 4.72 12.57 -32.38
C LYS A 151 4.25 11.15 -32.01
N GLN A 152 4.56 10.67 -30.79
CA GLN A 152 4.10 9.38 -30.28
C GLN A 152 3.20 9.55 -29.05
N SER A 153 2.28 8.61 -28.85
CA SER A 153 1.49 8.49 -27.62
C SER A 153 2.37 8.19 -26.41
N PHE A 154 1.79 8.33 -25.23
CA PHE A 154 2.43 7.94 -23.97
C PHE A 154 2.28 6.43 -23.79
N ASP A 155 3.38 5.70 -23.78
CA ASP A 155 3.39 4.25 -23.76
C ASP A 155 4.40 3.74 -22.72
N LYS A 156 4.19 2.51 -22.23
CA LYS A 156 5.14 1.85 -21.34
C LYS A 156 6.41 1.53 -22.13
N VAL A 157 7.55 2.01 -21.64
CA VAL A 157 8.85 1.86 -22.30
C VAL A 157 9.68 0.76 -21.66
N SER A 158 9.60 0.61 -20.34
CA SER A 158 10.37 -0.39 -19.58
C SER A 158 9.77 -0.60 -18.19
N SER A 159 10.40 -1.45 -17.39
CA SER A 159 10.19 -1.51 -15.95
C SER A 159 11.48 -1.81 -15.18
N PHE A 160 11.50 -1.39 -13.92
CA PHE A 160 12.63 -1.55 -13.02
C PHE A 160 12.17 -2.22 -11.72
N ILE A 161 12.85 -3.31 -11.34
CA ILE A 161 12.56 -4.04 -10.10
C ILE A 161 13.64 -3.70 -9.08
N THR A 162 13.24 -3.31 -7.87
CA THR A 162 14.15 -3.12 -6.74
C THR A 162 14.43 -4.44 -6.06
N PHE A 163 15.70 -4.71 -5.74
CA PHE A 163 16.14 -5.87 -4.96
C PHE A 163 15.97 -5.63 -3.47
#